data_AF-F7JQ79-F1
#
_entry.id   AF-F7JQ79-F1
#
_cell.length_a   1.000
_cell.length_b   1.000
_cell.length_c   1.000
_cell.angle_alpha   90.00
_cell.angle_beta   90.00
_cell.angle_gamma   90.00
#
_symmetry.space_group_name_H-M   'P 1'
#
loop_
_entity.id
_entity.type
_entity.pdbx_description
1 polymer ?
#
loop_
_entity_poly.entity_id
_entity_poly.type
_entity_poly.pdbx_seq_one_letter_code
_entity_poly.pdbx_strand_id
1 'polypeptide(L)'
;MYLKSIEVQGFKSFANKIKFEFHEGITGIVGPNGSGKSNVADAVRWVLGEQRVKQLRGGTMQDVIFSGTENRKPLSYASVAITLNNSDHQLPVDYEEVTVTRKLYRSGESEYLINGASCRLKDINEMFYDTGIGKEGYSIIGQGQIDKILSGKPEERRELFDEAAGIVKFKRRKALSLKKTG
;
A
#
# COMPACT_ATOMS: atom_id res chain seq x y z
N MET A 1 -7.63 6.31 -13.98
CA MET A 1 -7.19 6.37 -12.59
C MET A 1 -5.67 6.48 -12.54
N TYR A 2 -5.13 7.42 -11.77
CA TYR A 2 -3.69 7.55 -11.50
C TYR A 2 -3.43 8.14 -10.11
N LEU A 3 -2.20 7.96 -9.60
CA LEU A 3 -1.76 8.53 -8.32
C LEU A 3 -1.46 10.02 -8.47
N LYS A 4 -2.18 10.90 -7.76
CA LYS A 4 -1.96 12.35 -7.75
C LYS A 4 -0.96 12.77 -6.70
N SER A 5 -1.06 12.22 -5.49
CA SER A 5 -0.13 12.55 -4.41
C SER A 5 0.03 11.45 -3.37
N ILE A 6 1.18 11.48 -2.70
CA ILE A 6 1.43 10.74 -1.46
C ILE A 6 1.82 11.78 -0.40
N GLU A 7 1.06 11.83 0.70
CA GLU A 7 1.43 12.55 1.89
C GLU A 7 1.93 11.58 2.96
N VAL A 8 3.13 11.82 3.50
CA VAL A 8 3.74 10.99 4.54
C VAL A 8 4.13 11.85 5.73
N GLN A 9 3.90 11.36 6.95
CA GLN A 9 4.33 12.01 8.18
C GLN A 9 4.64 10.96 9.25
N GLY A 10 5.81 11.06 9.87
CA GLY A 10 6.28 10.11 10.87
C GLY A 10 6.44 8.68 10.36
N PHE A 11 6.40 8.46 9.04
CA PHE A 11 6.54 7.15 8.43
C PHE A 11 8.02 6.87 8.14
N LYS A 12 8.62 5.92 8.85
CA LYS A 12 10.03 5.53 8.72
C LYS A 12 10.94 6.75 8.73
N SER A 13 11.74 6.98 7.68
CA SER A 13 12.65 8.11 7.55
C SER A 13 11.96 9.49 7.43
N PHE A 14 10.65 9.54 7.17
CA PHE A 14 9.91 10.78 6.94
C PHE A 14 9.41 11.39 8.25
N ALA A 15 10.31 11.98 9.02
CA ALA A 15 9.96 12.55 10.31
C ALA A 15 9.08 13.81 10.21
N ASN A 16 9.26 14.62 9.15
CA ASN A 16 8.38 15.73 8.83
C ASN A 16 7.27 15.29 7.88
N LYS A 17 6.17 16.04 7.86
CA LYS A 17 5.17 15.94 6.80
C LYS A 17 5.81 16.30 5.46
N ILE A 18 5.69 15.41 4.49
CA ILE A 18 6.15 15.58 3.12
C ILE A 18 5.00 15.19 2.19
N LYS A 19 4.75 16.00 1.16
CA LYS A 19 3.81 15.71 0.09
C LYS A 19 4.58 15.52 -1.21
N PHE A 20 4.46 14.35 -1.80
CA PHE A 20 4.94 14.06 -3.15
C PHE A 20 3.77 14.24 -4.11
N GLU A 21 3.96 15.06 -5.14
CA GLU A 21 2.98 15.25 -6.20
C GLU A 21 3.45 14.49 -7.44
N PHE A 22 2.49 13.84 -8.11
CA PHE A 22 2.72 12.98 -9.25
C PHE A 22 1.86 13.47 -10.40
N HIS A 23 2.41 13.35 -11.59
CA HIS A 23 1.73 13.64 -12.85
C HIS A 23 1.56 12.35 -13.64
N GLU A 24 0.70 12.37 -14.65
CA GLU A 24 0.62 11.28 -15.59
C GLU A 24 1.97 11.06 -16.31
N GLY A 25 2.29 9.80 -16.59
CA GLY A 25 3.57 9.41 -17.17
C GLY A 25 4.53 8.79 -16.16
N ILE A 26 5.81 9.17 -16.24
CA ILE A 26 6.89 8.53 -15.49
C ILE A 26 7.44 9.50 -14.45
N THR A 27 7.39 9.11 -13.18
CA THR A 27 8.04 9.84 -12.08
C THR A 27 9.23 9.07 -11.54
N GLY A 28 10.41 9.69 -11.57
CA GLY A 28 11.65 9.12 -11.02
C GLY A 28 11.92 9.62 -9.59
N ILE A 29 12.11 8.70 -8.63
CA ILE A 29 12.52 9.04 -7.27
C ILE A 29 13.99 8.67 -7.08
N VAL A 30 14.86 9.68 -6.99
CA VAL A 30 16.33 9.53 -6.96
C VAL A 30 16.94 10.11 -5.69
N GLY A 31 18.18 9.74 -5.39
CA GLY A 31 18.92 10.17 -4.21
C GLY A 31 19.92 9.13 -3.68
N PRO A 32 20.76 9.48 -2.69
CA PRO A 32 21.78 8.58 -2.14
C PRO A 32 21.20 7.30 -1.50
N ASN A 33 22.01 6.25 -1.36
CA ASN A 33 21.59 5.07 -0.60
C ASN A 33 21.30 5.44 0.87
N GLY A 34 20.27 4.84 1.45
CA GLY A 34 19.81 5.17 2.81
C GLY A 34 18.96 6.45 2.94
N SER A 35 18.80 7.26 1.89
CA SER A 35 18.00 8.51 1.94
C SER A 35 16.48 8.33 2.06
N GLY A 36 15.98 7.09 2.11
CA GLY A 36 14.55 6.81 2.28
C GLY A 36 13.73 6.66 1.00
N LYS A 37 14.35 6.65 -0.20
CA LYS A 37 13.65 6.48 -1.49
C LYS A 37 12.68 5.29 -1.49
N SER A 38 13.15 4.11 -1.10
CA SER A 38 12.33 2.90 -1.04
C SER A 38 11.23 2.97 0.02
N ASN A 39 11.33 3.87 1.00
CA ASN A 39 10.26 4.07 1.98
C ASN A 39 9.03 4.75 1.36
N VAL A 40 9.17 5.43 0.21
CA VAL A 40 8.00 5.93 -0.54
C VAL A 40 7.17 4.75 -1.04
N ALA A 41 7.79 3.73 -1.65
CA ALA A 41 7.08 2.54 -2.10
C ALA A 41 6.45 1.75 -0.93
N ASP A 42 7.16 1.65 0.21
CA ASP A 42 6.60 1.03 1.42
C ASP A 42 5.40 1.80 1.96
N ALA A 43 5.40 3.13 1.89
CA ALA A 43 4.27 3.96 2.31
C ALA A 43 3.03 3.64 1.48
N VAL A 44 3.19 3.53 0.15
CA VAL A 44 2.08 3.14 -0.77
C VAL A 44 1.59 1.73 -0.47
N ARG A 45 2.48 0.74 -0.27
CA ARG A 45 2.06 -0.62 0.12
C ARG A 45 1.29 -0.62 1.43
N TRP A 46 1.76 0.14 2.41
CA TRP A 46 1.21 0.17 3.76
C TRP A 46 -0.18 0.80 3.81
N VAL A 47 -0.37 1.95 3.16
CA VAL A 47 -1.67 2.64 3.10
C VAL A 47 -2.71 1.85 2.31
N LEU A 48 -2.30 1.09 1.28
CA LEU A 48 -3.13 0.16 0.52
C LEU A 48 -3.43 -1.17 1.26
N GLY A 49 -3.04 -1.29 2.52
CA GLY A 49 -3.47 -2.39 3.38
C GLY A 49 -2.49 -3.53 3.59
N GLU A 50 -1.21 -3.37 3.22
CA GLU A 50 -0.20 -4.37 3.61
C GLU A 50 -0.06 -4.45 5.13
N GLN A 51 -0.14 -5.67 5.66
CA GLN A 51 -0.04 -5.98 7.09
C GLN A 51 1.17 -6.85 7.42
N ARG A 52 1.80 -7.46 6.42
CA ARG A 52 2.99 -8.28 6.59
C ARG A 52 4.19 -7.36 6.77
N VAL A 53 4.63 -7.20 8.02
CA VAL A 53 5.76 -6.32 8.37
C VAL A 53 7.03 -6.63 7.55
N LYS A 54 7.28 -7.92 7.25
CA LYS A 54 8.40 -8.33 6.40
C LYS A 54 8.37 -7.69 5.01
N GLN A 55 7.19 -7.50 4.42
CA GLN A 55 7.04 -6.82 3.12
C GLN A 55 7.32 -5.32 3.22
N LEU A 56 7.16 -4.77 4.43
CA LEU A 56 7.49 -3.40 4.77
C LEU A 56 8.91 -3.29 5.34
N ARG A 57 9.78 -4.29 5.21
CA ARG A 57 11.18 -4.23 5.66
C ARG A 57 11.34 -3.81 7.13
N GLY A 58 10.46 -4.30 8.00
CA GLY A 58 10.50 -4.11 9.45
C GLY A 58 10.34 -5.43 10.22
N GLY A 59 10.56 -5.38 11.54
CA GLY A 59 10.33 -6.48 12.48
C GLY A 59 8.94 -6.45 13.11
N THR A 60 8.49 -5.27 13.57
CA THR A 60 7.14 -5.03 14.10
C THR A 60 6.37 -3.99 13.29
N MET A 61 5.03 -3.97 13.39
CA MET A 61 4.23 -2.97 12.68
C MET A 61 4.58 -1.54 13.14
N GLN A 62 4.96 -1.37 14.41
CA GLN A 62 5.38 -0.09 14.99
C GLN A 62 6.69 0.42 14.39
N ASP A 63 7.49 -0.42 13.73
CA ASP A 63 8.72 0.00 13.03
C ASP A 63 8.45 0.91 11.83
N VAL A 64 7.18 1.01 11.38
CA VAL A 64 6.78 2.03 10.41
C VAL A 64 6.78 3.44 11.00
N ILE A 65 6.78 3.58 12.32
CA ILE A 65 6.84 4.88 13.02
C ILE A 65 8.29 5.33 13.13
N PHE A 66 8.55 6.60 12.80
CA PHE A 66 9.88 7.19 12.91
C PHE A 66 10.44 6.98 14.33
N SER A 67 11.56 6.26 14.38
CA SER A 67 12.22 5.82 15.60
C SER A 67 13.16 6.86 16.21
N GLY A 68 13.31 8.03 15.57
CA GLY A 68 14.25 9.05 16.02
C GLY A 68 15.61 8.96 15.32
N THR A 69 16.41 10.00 15.51
CA THR A 69 17.83 10.08 15.18
C THR A 69 18.55 10.75 16.36
N GLU A 70 19.88 10.88 16.30
CA GLU A 70 20.66 11.62 17.30
C GLU A 70 20.10 13.03 17.55
N ASN A 71 19.66 13.70 16.48
CA ASN A 71 19.18 15.08 16.51
C ASN A 71 17.65 15.20 16.61
N ARG A 72 16.91 14.09 16.64
CA ARG A 72 15.45 14.14 16.57
C ARG A 72 14.78 13.03 17.36
N LYS A 73 13.86 13.42 18.25
CA LYS A 73 13.10 12.47 19.06
C LYS A 73 12.21 11.56 18.19
N PRO A 74 11.96 10.32 18.64
CA PRO A 74 10.98 9.44 18.01
C PRO A 74 9.58 10.06 18.03
N LEU A 75 8.75 9.74 17.03
CA LEU A 75 7.36 10.21 16.95
C LEU A 75 6.38 9.21 17.55
N SER A 76 5.20 9.69 17.94
CA SER A 76 4.13 8.88 18.53
C SER A 76 3.26 8.15 17.51
N TYR A 77 3.30 8.56 16.23
CA TYR A 77 2.52 7.95 15.16
C TYR A 77 3.18 8.09 13.79
N ALA A 78 2.72 7.25 12.86
CA ALA A 78 2.93 7.39 11.43
C ALA A 78 1.58 7.62 10.73
N SER A 79 1.57 8.46 9.71
CA SER A 79 0.43 8.71 8.83
C SER A 79 0.89 8.69 7.38
N VAL A 80 0.15 7.99 6.54
CA VAL A 80 0.32 8.01 5.10
C VAL A 80 -1.05 8.22 4.48
N ALA A 81 -1.16 9.18 3.58
CA ALA A 81 -2.33 9.39 2.74
C ALA A 81 -1.92 9.32 1.26
N ILE A 82 -2.71 8.65 0.45
CA ILE A 82 -2.58 8.67 -1.01
C ILE A 82 -3.84 9.24 -1.62
N THR A 83 -3.67 10.06 -2.64
CA THR A 83 -4.77 10.67 -3.39
C THR A 83 -4.71 10.18 -4.82
N LEU A 84 -5.81 9.61 -5.29
CA LEU A 84 -5.97 9.03 -6.61
C LEU A 84 -6.98 9.86 -7.40
N ASN A 85 -6.66 10.15 -8.66
CA ASN A 85 -7.65 10.56 -9.62
C ASN A 85 -8.53 9.34 -9.96
N ASN A 86 -9.84 9.49 -9.85
CA ASN A 86 -10.85 8.48 -10.11
C ASN A 86 -11.93 9.01 -11.09
N SER A 87 -11.55 9.91 -12.01
CA SER A 87 -12.52 10.48 -12.99
C SER A 87 -13.04 9.46 -14.00
N ASP A 88 -12.37 8.31 -14.12
CA ASP A 88 -12.83 7.16 -14.91
C ASP A 88 -13.62 6.13 -14.08
N HIS A 89 -13.89 6.42 -12.80
CA HIS A 89 -14.68 5.60 -11.88
C HIS A 89 -14.25 4.12 -11.81
N GLN A 90 -12.95 3.85 -11.90
CA GLN A 90 -12.41 2.51 -11.67
C GLN A 90 -12.57 2.08 -10.20
N LEU A 91 -12.49 3.01 -9.26
CA LEU A 91 -12.88 2.78 -7.88
C LEU A 91 -14.40 2.92 -7.76
N PRO A 92 -15.09 1.99 -7.07
CA PRO A 92 -16.55 1.95 -6.97
C PRO A 92 -17.08 2.98 -5.96
N VAL A 93 -16.75 4.26 -6.15
CA VAL A 93 -17.16 5.39 -5.32
C VAL A 93 -17.53 6.58 -6.22
N ASP A 94 -18.51 7.37 -5.78
CA ASP A 94 -19.05 8.53 -6.52
C ASP A 94 -18.18 9.80 -6.37
N TYR A 95 -16.86 9.62 -6.27
CA TYR A 95 -15.90 10.72 -6.17
C TYR A 95 -14.90 10.63 -7.31
N GLU A 96 -14.66 11.76 -7.98
CA GLU A 96 -13.61 11.89 -9.00
C GLU A 96 -12.20 11.93 -8.40
N GLU A 97 -12.10 12.15 -7.08
CA GLU A 97 -10.85 12.09 -6.34
C GLU A 97 -11.04 11.30 -5.04
N VAL A 98 -10.15 10.35 -4.80
CA VAL A 98 -10.21 9.44 -3.65
C VAL A 98 -8.92 9.53 -2.87
N THR A 99 -9.01 9.94 -1.60
CA THR A 99 -7.90 9.96 -0.65
C THR A 99 -8.06 8.83 0.36
N VAL A 100 -7.09 7.91 0.37
CA VAL A 100 -7.01 6.83 1.35
C VAL A 100 -5.94 7.17 2.37
N THR A 101 -6.28 7.14 3.64
CA THR A 101 -5.35 7.44 4.75
C THR A 101 -5.25 6.27 5.70
N ARG A 102 -4.04 5.98 6.15
CA ARG A 102 -3.76 5.04 7.24
C ARG A 102 -2.89 5.73 8.29
N LYS A 103 -3.27 5.59 9.55
CA LYS A 103 -2.42 5.97 10.69
C LYS A 103 -2.16 4.80 11.60
N LEU A 104 -1.02 4.83 12.28
CA LEU A 104 -0.68 3.90 13.35
C LEU A 104 -0.02 4.66 14.48
N TYR A 105 -0.54 4.47 15.69
CA TYR A 105 0.01 5.02 16.92
C TYR A 105 0.92 4.01 17.61
N ARG A 106 1.84 4.50 18.45
CA ARG A 106 2.69 3.63 19.28
C ARG A 106 1.90 2.73 20.24
N SER A 107 0.67 3.10 20.60
CA SER A 107 -0.26 2.26 21.36
C SER A 107 -0.65 0.98 20.60
N GLY A 108 -0.41 0.91 19.29
CA GLY A 108 -0.85 -0.18 18.41
C GLY A 108 -2.18 0.10 17.71
N GLU A 109 -2.87 1.18 18.09
CA GLU A 109 -4.11 1.60 17.46
C GLU A 109 -3.86 2.04 16.01
N SER A 110 -4.75 1.62 15.10
CA SER A 110 -4.71 2.01 13.69
C SER A 110 -5.99 2.71 13.28
N GLU A 111 -5.86 3.83 12.57
CA GLU A 111 -6.97 4.52 11.92
C GLU A 111 -6.91 4.34 10.41
N TYR A 112 -8.08 4.19 9.79
CA TYR A 112 -8.24 4.10 8.35
C TYR A 112 -9.29 5.10 7.91
N LEU A 113 -9.02 5.85 6.86
CA LEU A 113 -9.94 6.85 6.33
C LEU A 113 -10.03 6.78 4.81
N ILE A 114 -11.23 7.00 4.27
CA ILE A 114 -11.48 7.25 2.85
C ILE A 114 -12.14 8.63 2.77
N ASN A 115 -11.53 9.57 2.05
CA ASN A 115 -11.97 10.97 1.96
C ASN A 115 -12.22 11.62 3.34
N GLY A 116 -11.39 11.26 4.32
CA GLY A 116 -11.51 11.76 5.70
C GLY A 116 -12.59 11.09 6.55
N ALA A 117 -13.45 10.25 5.98
CA ALA A 117 -14.41 9.46 6.73
C ALA A 117 -13.76 8.19 7.28
N SER A 118 -13.99 7.87 8.55
CA SER A 118 -13.47 6.67 9.18
C SER A 118 -14.04 5.41 8.52
N CYS A 119 -13.18 4.43 8.28
CA CYS A 119 -13.55 3.14 7.72
C CYS A 119 -12.72 2.02 8.35
N ARG A 120 -12.95 0.78 7.91
CA ARG A 120 -12.14 -0.37 8.28
C ARG A 120 -11.13 -0.64 7.18
N LEU A 121 -10.03 -1.30 7.53
CA LEU A 121 -9.07 -1.77 6.54
C LEU A 121 -9.70 -2.67 5.46
N LYS A 122 -10.72 -3.46 5.85
CA LYS A 122 -11.46 -4.29 4.90
C LYS A 122 -12.12 -3.45 3.81
N ASP A 123 -12.66 -2.28 4.14
CA ASP A 123 -13.34 -1.41 3.19
C ASP A 123 -12.33 -0.83 2.18
N ILE A 124 -11.12 -0.47 2.63
CA ILE A 124 -10.00 -0.09 1.75
C ILE A 124 -9.64 -1.25 0.81
N ASN A 125 -9.43 -2.45 1.33
CA ASN A 125 -9.10 -3.61 0.51
C ASN A 125 -10.20 -3.92 -0.52
N GLU A 126 -11.47 -3.76 -0.13
CA GLU A 126 -12.62 -4.01 -0.99
C GLU A 126 -12.71 -3.02 -2.14
N MET A 127 -12.40 -1.76 -1.89
CA MET A 127 -12.40 -0.70 -2.91
C MET A 127 -11.38 -0.97 -4.04
N PHE A 128 -10.25 -1.61 -3.73
CA PHE A 128 -9.19 -1.86 -4.72
C PHE A 128 -9.25 -3.25 -5.39
N TYR A 129 -10.11 -4.17 -4.93
CA TYR A 129 -10.08 -5.57 -5.41
C TYR A 129 -10.18 -5.73 -6.93
N ASP A 130 -11.02 -4.93 -7.58
CA ASP A 130 -11.30 -5.06 -9.00
C ASP A 130 -10.38 -4.18 -9.88
N THR A 131 -9.45 -3.44 -9.27
CA THR A 131 -8.55 -2.51 -9.97
C THR A 131 -7.19 -3.11 -10.32
N GLY A 132 -6.83 -4.26 -9.74
CA GLY A 132 -5.46 -4.79 -9.81
C GLY A 132 -4.44 -4.01 -8.97
N ILE A 133 -4.89 -3.02 -8.18
CA ILE A 133 -4.09 -2.29 -7.19
C ILE A 133 -4.32 -2.91 -5.79
N GLY A 134 -3.30 -2.91 -4.93
CA GLY A 134 -3.43 -3.34 -3.52
C GLY A 134 -2.48 -4.46 -3.10
N LYS A 135 -2.82 -5.17 -2.01
CA LYS A 135 -1.95 -6.17 -1.34
C LYS A 135 -1.54 -7.34 -2.24
N GLU A 136 -2.42 -7.75 -3.15
CA GLU A 136 -2.20 -8.87 -4.08
C GLU A 136 -1.82 -8.35 -5.48
N GLY A 137 -2.20 -7.13 -5.84
CA GLY A 137 -1.99 -6.55 -7.17
C GLY A 137 -0.52 -6.28 -7.57
N TYR A 138 -0.24 -6.37 -8.88
CA TYR A 138 1.06 -6.10 -9.51
C TYR A 138 1.48 -4.62 -9.49
N SER A 139 0.61 -3.73 -9.01
CA SER A 139 0.82 -2.29 -8.94
C SER A 139 2.10 -1.86 -8.20
N ILE A 140 2.68 -2.71 -7.35
CA ILE A 140 3.92 -2.43 -6.65
C ILE A 140 4.87 -3.62 -6.74
N ILE A 141 5.95 -3.45 -7.49
CA ILE A 141 7.04 -4.43 -7.62
C ILE A 141 8.23 -3.95 -6.81
N GLY A 142 8.62 -4.74 -5.81
CA GLY A 142 9.70 -4.46 -4.87
C GLY A 142 11.01 -5.13 -5.28
N GLN A 143 12.08 -4.72 -4.62
CA GLN A 143 13.41 -5.31 -4.82
C GLN A 143 13.38 -6.83 -4.53
N GLY A 144 13.96 -7.63 -5.44
CA GLY A 144 14.00 -9.09 -5.35
C GLY A 144 12.69 -9.80 -5.69
N GLN A 145 11.58 -9.08 -5.97
CA GLN A 145 10.38 -9.73 -6.51
C GLN A 145 10.61 -10.24 -7.92
N ILE A 146 11.38 -9.52 -8.75
CA ILE A 146 11.74 -9.97 -10.10
C ILE A 146 12.52 -11.28 -10.03
N ASP A 147 13.52 -11.38 -9.15
CA ASP A 147 14.28 -12.61 -8.96
C ASP A 147 13.39 -13.77 -8.54
N LYS A 148 12.43 -13.54 -7.63
CA LYS A 148 11.43 -14.55 -7.24
C LYS A 148 10.54 -14.98 -8.39
N ILE A 149 10.16 -14.08 -9.30
CA ILE A 149 9.39 -14.46 -10.49
C ILE A 149 10.24 -15.37 -11.39
N LEU A 150 11.52 -15.02 -11.56
CA LEU A 150 12.47 -15.76 -12.39
C LEU A 150 12.93 -17.09 -11.75
N SER A 151 13.00 -17.19 -10.43
CA SER A 151 13.45 -18.40 -9.72
C SER A 151 12.31 -19.22 -9.11
N GLY A 152 11.09 -18.69 -9.13
CA GLY A 152 9.92 -19.27 -8.48
C GLY A 152 9.47 -20.58 -9.10
N LYS A 153 8.79 -21.39 -8.30
CA LYS A 153 8.22 -22.65 -8.79
C LYS A 153 7.11 -22.38 -9.82
N PRO A 154 6.80 -23.33 -10.72
CA PRO A 154 5.75 -23.17 -11.72
C PRO A 154 4.40 -22.71 -11.13
N GLU A 155 4.07 -23.15 -9.92
CA GLU A 155 2.84 -22.78 -9.22
C GLU A 155 2.81 -21.30 -8.82
N GLU A 156 3.91 -20.77 -8.29
CA GLU A 156 4.04 -19.35 -7.89
C GLU A 156 3.99 -18.42 -9.12
N ARG A 157 4.58 -18.87 -10.24
CA ARG A 157 4.45 -18.15 -11.51
C ARG A 157 3.02 -18.16 -12.01
N ARG A 158 2.30 -19.28 -11.86
CA ARG A 158 0.91 -19.40 -12.29
C ARG A 158 -0.01 -18.43 -11.56
N GLU A 159 0.20 -18.20 -10.26
CA GLU A 159 -0.57 -17.21 -9.49
C GLU A 159 -0.46 -15.81 -10.10
N LEU A 160 0.74 -15.40 -10.53
CA LEU A 160 0.96 -14.12 -11.22
C LEU A 160 0.21 -14.03 -12.56
N PHE A 161 0.19 -15.12 -13.34
CA PHE A 161 -0.56 -15.17 -14.59
C PHE A 161 -2.07 -15.14 -14.35
N ASP A 162 -2.56 -15.87 -13.36
CA ASP A 162 -3.96 -15.90 -12.98
C ASP A 162 -4.43 -14.51 -12.49
N GLU A 163 -3.57 -13.76 -11.82
CA GLU A 163 -3.83 -12.40 -11.37
C GLU A 163 -3.78 -11.39 -12.52
N ALA A 164 -2.80 -11.47 -13.41
CA ALA A 164 -2.74 -10.66 -14.62
C ALA A 164 -3.93 -10.92 -15.57
N ALA A 165 -4.45 -12.15 -15.60
CA ALA A 165 -5.65 -12.53 -16.35
C ALA A 165 -6.97 -12.14 -15.66
N GLY A 166 -6.92 -11.55 -14.45
CA GLY A 166 -8.11 -11.10 -13.71
C GLY A 166 -8.99 -12.22 -13.15
N ILE A 167 -8.51 -13.47 -13.08
CA ILE A 167 -9.31 -14.62 -12.64
C ILE A 167 -9.28 -14.87 -11.13
N VAL A 168 -8.44 -14.15 -10.38
CA VAL A 168 -8.27 -14.28 -8.92
C VAL A 168 -9.59 -14.09 -8.17
N LYS A 169 -10.43 -13.14 -8.59
CA LYS A 169 -11.77 -12.90 -8.02
C LYS A 169 -12.65 -14.14 -8.03
N PHE A 170 -12.68 -14.87 -9.15
CA PHE A 170 -13.50 -16.07 -9.30
C PHE A 170 -12.99 -17.20 -8.42
N LYS A 171 -11.67 -17.39 -8.35
CA LYS A 171 -11.04 -18.39 -7.46
C LYS A 171 -11.33 -18.10 -5.99
N ARG A 172 -11.23 -16.85 -5.57
CA ARG A 172 -11.46 -16.44 -4.17
C ARG A 172 -12.92 -16.57 -3.76
N ARG A 173 -13.88 -16.16 -4.62
CA ARG A 173 -15.32 -16.39 -4.38
C ARG A 173 -15.63 -17.88 -4.25
N LYS A 174 -15.10 -18.71 -5.15
CA LYS A 174 -15.24 -20.17 -5.09
C LYS A 174 -14.70 -20.74 -3.77
N ALA A 175 -13.50 -20.32 -3.34
CA ALA A 175 -12.89 -20.77 -2.10
C ALA A 175 -13.69 -20.36 -0.84
N LEU A 176 -14.21 -19.13 -0.81
CA LEU A 176 -15.06 -18.64 0.28
C LEU A 176 -16.40 -19.37 0.34
N SER A 177 -17.01 -19.68 -0.81
CA SER A 177 -18.24 -20.47 -0.88
C SER A 177 -18.02 -21.91 -0.40
N LEU A 178 -16.94 -22.56 -0.83
CA LEU A 178 -16.61 -23.93 -0.41
C LEU A 178 -16.39 -24.04 1.11
N LYS A 179 -15.77 -23.02 1.72
CA LYS A 179 -15.59 -22.95 3.19
C LYS A 179 -16.87 -22.69 3.99
N LYS A 180 -17.96 -22.24 3.36
CA LYS A 180 -19.26 -22.04 4.03
C LYS A 180 -20.15 -23.27 4.02
N THR A 181 -19.81 -24.27 3.20
CA THR A 181 -20.61 -25.49 2.96
C THR A 181 -19.98 -26.76 3.55
N GLY A 182 -18.93 -26.63 4.36
CA GLY A 182 -18.31 -27.73 5.12
C GLY A 182 -18.10 -27.29 6.56
#